data_AF-A0A956WNC0-F1
#
_entry.id   AF-A0A956WNC0-F1
#
_cell.length_a   1.000
_cell.length_b   1.000
_cell.length_c   1.000
_cell.angle_alpha   90.00
_cell.angle_beta   90.00
_cell.angle_gamma   90.00
#
_symmetry.space_group_name_H-M   'P 1'
#
loop_
_entity.id
_entity.type
_entity.pdbx_description
1 polymer ?
#
loop_
_entity_poly.entity_id
_entity_poly.type
_entity_poly.pdbx_seq_one_letter_code
_entity_poly.pdbx_strand_id
1 'polypeptide(L)' 'GIARRIGKPKATRAVGNALGRNPIPVFVPCHRVSRSDVTLGGYTGGLNIKEHLLSLEGVRIS' A
#
# COMPACT_ATOMS: atom_id res chain seq x y z
N GLY A 1 -0.52 11.67 -1.01
CA GLY A 1 -1.30 10.51 -1.48
C GLY A 1 -1.04 10.27 -2.95
N ILE A 2 -0.88 9.01 -3.36
CA ILE A 2 -0.46 8.61 -4.72
C ILE A 2 -1.34 9.24 -5.81
N ALA A 3 -2.67 9.23 -5.63
CA ALA A 3 -3.63 9.83 -6.55
C ALA A 3 -3.34 11.32 -6.88
N ARG A 4 -2.90 12.11 -5.89
CA ARG A 4 -2.47 13.52 -6.12
C ARG A 4 -1.17 13.59 -6.91
N ARG A 5 -0.21 12.72 -6.63
CA ARG A 5 1.10 12.69 -7.32
C ARG A 5 0.98 12.36 -8.80
N ILE A 6 -0.04 11.60 -9.19
CA ILE A 6 -0.33 11.25 -10.60
C ILE A 6 -1.31 12.22 -11.28
N GLY A 7 -1.59 13.38 -10.69
CA GLY A 7 -2.50 14.39 -11.28
C GLY A 7 -3.98 13.97 -11.32
N LYS A 8 -4.37 12.94 -10.57
CA LYS A 8 -5.76 12.44 -10.50
C LYS A 8 -6.25 12.38 -9.04
N PRO A 9 -6.45 13.52 -8.34
CA PRO A 9 -6.73 13.55 -6.90
C PRO A 9 -7.93 12.70 -6.45
N LYS A 10 -8.94 12.52 -7.32
CA LYS A 10 -10.16 11.74 -7.06
C LYS A 10 -10.00 10.22 -7.31
N ALA A 11 -8.84 9.76 -7.81
CA ALA A 11 -8.61 8.37 -8.21
C ALA A 11 -8.09 7.46 -7.07
N THR A 12 -8.36 7.77 -5.81
CA THR A 12 -7.84 7.00 -4.65
C THR A 12 -8.27 5.54 -4.68
N ARG A 13 -9.54 5.25 -5.01
CA ARG A 13 -10.06 3.88 -5.13
C ARG A 13 -9.43 3.12 -6.31
N ALA A 14 -9.24 3.80 -7.44
CA ALA A 14 -8.58 3.20 -8.61
C ALA A 14 -7.11 2.85 -8.32
N VAL A 15 -6.39 3.73 -7.60
CA VAL A 15 -5.04 3.45 -7.11
C VAL A 15 -5.02 2.23 -6.19
N GLY A 16 -5.95 2.15 -5.22
CA GLY A 16 -6.06 0.98 -4.34
C GLY A 16 -6.28 -0.32 -5.10
N ASN A 17 -7.18 -0.31 -6.10
CA ASN A 17 -7.43 -1.46 -6.97
C ASN A 17 -6.19 -1.85 -7.79
N ALA A 18 -5.45 -0.87 -8.33
CA ALA A 18 -4.23 -1.11 -9.08
C ALA A 18 -3.14 -1.76 -8.21
N LEU A 19 -2.98 -1.29 -6.97
CA LEU A 19 -2.05 -1.89 -5.99
C LEU A 19 -2.47 -3.31 -5.61
N GLY A 20 -3.77 -3.56 -5.46
CA GLY A 20 -4.31 -4.90 -5.18
C GLY A 20 -4.12 -5.90 -6.33
N ARG A 21 -3.97 -5.41 -7.56
CA ARG A 21 -3.72 -6.21 -8.77
C ARG A 21 -2.25 -6.22 -9.21
N ASN A 22 -1.34 -5.77 -8.35
CA ASN A 22 0.08 -5.74 -8.67
C ASN A 22 0.58 -7.18 -8.96
N PRO A 23 1.05 -7.49 -10.17
CA PRO A 23 1.50 -8.84 -10.54
C PRO A 23 2.87 -9.19 -9.91
N ILE A 24 3.63 -8.20 -9.42
CA ILE A 24 4.96 -8.40 -8.85
C ILE A 24 5.03 -7.68 -7.48
N PRO A 25 4.38 -8.23 -6.44
CA PRO A 25 4.47 -7.68 -5.09
C PRO A 25 5.91 -7.69 -4.57
N VAL A 26 6.18 -6.90 -3.53
CA VAL A 26 7.52 -6.66 -2.95
C VAL A 26 8.46 -5.87 -3.86
N PHE A 27 8.66 -6.30 -5.11
CA PHE A 27 9.51 -5.58 -6.07
C PHE A 27 8.91 -4.23 -6.44
N VAL A 28 7.63 -4.21 -6.80
CA VAL A 28 6.83 -2.98 -6.74
C VAL A 28 6.31 -2.88 -5.30
N PRO A 29 6.75 -1.89 -4.50
CA PRO A 29 6.55 -1.89 -3.05
C PRO A 29 5.13 -1.44 -2.65
N CYS A 30 4.12 -2.17 -3.09
CA CYS A 30 2.72 -1.87 -2.80
C CYS A 30 2.38 -2.03 -1.30
N HIS A 31 3.19 -2.78 -0.54
CA HIS A 31 3.10 -2.88 0.92
C HIS A 31 3.46 -1.57 1.65
N ARG A 32 4.15 -0.62 1.00
CA ARG A 32 4.45 0.71 1.57
C ARG A 32 3.29 1.71 1.53
N VAL A 33 2.20 1.35 0.85
CA VAL A 33 1.05 2.26 0.69
C VAL A 33 0.07 2.04 1.84
N SER A 34 -0.16 3.08 2.64
CA SER A 34 -1.15 3.14 3.71
C SER A 34 -2.38 3.96 3.33
N ARG A 35 -3.43 3.86 4.15
CA ARG A 35 -4.61 4.73 4.05
C ARG A 35 -4.28 6.14 4.57
N SER A 36 -5.13 7.10 4.20
CA SER A 36 -4.96 8.50 4.61
C SER A 36 -5.16 8.75 6.11
N ASP A 37 -5.82 7.82 6.80
CA ASP A 37 -6.03 7.80 8.26
C ASP A 37 -4.88 7.11 9.01
N VAL A 38 -3.73 6.88 8.35
CA VAL A 38 -2.52 6.23 8.90
C VAL A 38 -2.69 4.72 9.16
N THR A 39 -3.88 4.15 8.94
CA THR A 39 -4.06 2.70 9.02
C THR A 39 -3.41 1.99 7.83
N LEU A 40 -2.97 0.74 8.00
CA LEU A 40 -2.28 -0.01 6.94
C LEU A 40 -3.12 -0.16 5.67
N GLY A 41 -4.42 -0.43 5.81
CA GLY A 41 -5.26 -0.84 4.69
C GLY A 41 -4.84 -2.20 4.11
N GLY A 42 -5.68 -2.73 3.21
CA GLY A 42 -5.51 -4.10 2.69
C GLY A 42 -4.20 -4.35 1.93
N TYR A 43 -3.89 -5.64 1.77
CA TYR A 43 -2.76 -6.15 1.00
C TYR A 43 -3.13 -7.48 0.36
N THR A 44 -2.74 -7.70 -0.90
CA THR A 44 -3.07 -8.92 -1.65
C THR A 44 -2.52 -10.19 -1.00
N GLY A 45 -1.35 -10.10 -0.36
CA GLY A 45 -0.75 -11.20 0.39
C GLY A 45 -1.28 -11.35 1.83
N GLY A 46 -2.25 -10.54 2.26
CA GLY A 46 -2.71 -10.50 3.65
C GLY A 46 -1.97 -9.48 4.52
N LEU A 47 -2.65 -9.01 5.58
CA LEU A 47 -2.12 -7.94 6.45
C LEU A 47 -0.85 -8.37 7.20
N ASN A 48 -0.79 -9.63 7.65
CA ASN A 48 0.38 -10.19 8.32
C ASN A 48 1.66 -10.08 7.46
N ILE A 49 1.56 -10.30 6.14
CA ILE A 49 2.70 -10.18 5.23
C ILE A 49 3.10 -8.71 5.09
N LYS A 50 2.13 -7.81 4.92
CA LYS A 50 2.40 -6.37 4.85
C LYS A 50 3.09 -5.86 6.10
N GLU A 51 2.61 -6.28 7.27
CA GLU A 51 3.21 -5.93 8.56
C GLU A 51 4.63 -6.47 8.69
N HIS A 52 4.85 -7.72 8.32
CA HIS A 52 6.16 -8.33 8.32
C HIS A 52 7.14 -7.60 7.40
N LEU A 53 6.75 -7.30 6.16
CA LEU A 53 7.58 -6.57 5.19
C LEU A 53 7.94 -5.16 5.69
N LEU A 54 6.98 -4.45 6.27
CA LEU A 54 7.21 -3.13 6.84
C LEU A 54 8.14 -3.20 8.07
N SER A 55 8.00 -4.23 8.91
CA SER A 55 8.90 -4.49 10.04
C SER A 55 10.34 -4.77 9.58
N LEU A 56 10.52 -5.56 8.50
CA LEU A 56 11.83 -5.77 7.87
C LEU A 56 12.45 -4.47 7.34
N GLU A 57 11.61 -3.51 6.92
CA GLU A 57 12.04 -2.16 6.52
C GLU A 57 12.28 -1.21 7.72
N GLY A 58 12.10 -1.68 8.96
CA GLY A 58 12.29 -0.89 10.18
C GLY A 58 11.10 0.02 10.52
N VAL A 59 9.95 -0.16 9.86
CA VAL A 59 8.73 0.61 10.14
C VAL A 59 8.05 0.01 11.38
N ARG A 60 7.86 0.83 12.42
CA ARG A 60 7.06 0.41 13.58
C ARG A 60 5.58 0.49 13.25
N ILE A 61 4.89 -0.62 13.46
CA ILE A 61 3.44 -0.73 13.33
C ILE A 61 2.89 -0.89 14.75
N SER A 62 1.97 -0.01 15.12
CA SER A 62 1.29 0.03 16.42
C SER A 62 -0.17 -0.34 16.27
#